data_AF-A0A0Q6Q610-F1
#
_entry.id   AF-A0A0Q6Q610-F1
#
_cell.length_a   1.000
_cell.length_b   1.000
_cell.length_c   1.000
_cell.angle_alpha   90.00
_cell.angle_beta   90.00
_cell.angle_gamma   90.00
#
_symmetry.space_group_name_H-M   'P 1'
#
loop_
_entity.id
_entity.type
_entity.pdbx_description
1 polymer ?
#
loop_
_entity_poly.entity_id
_entity_poly.type
_entity_poly.pdbx_seq_one_letter_code
_entity_poly.pdbx_strand_id
1 'polypeptide(L)'
;MLKWAGWTMIGMSVLHLIVLGMDAIALLPAWLSGQLWTLEHWQPVMTQSPDMAANGAVFHATLGSFALPMLVFGALVLWMDRRGIVPPAFVGWGIGAWALLAGLVMAPSGYPLGLIPAVLLVLAARSGVSSSASRRRVL
;
A
#
# COMPACT_ATOMS: atom_id res chain seq x y z
N MET A 1 -5.00 15.55 10.16
CA MET A 1 -3.92 14.92 9.38
C MET A 1 -4.22 13.46 9.09
N LEU A 2 -4.57 12.64 10.09
CA LEU A 2 -4.83 11.22 9.92
C LEU A 2 -6.04 10.92 9.00
N LYS A 3 -7.15 11.66 9.13
CA LYS A 3 -8.28 11.57 8.18
C LYS A 3 -7.83 11.64 6.71
N TRP A 4 -6.99 12.61 6.37
CA TRP A 4 -6.51 12.80 5.01
C TRP A 4 -5.53 11.71 4.60
N ALA A 5 -4.63 11.29 5.50
CA ALA A 5 -3.73 10.15 5.23
C ALA A 5 -4.54 8.88 4.89
N GLY A 6 -5.55 8.57 5.69
CA GLY A 6 -6.47 7.45 5.48
C GLY A 6 -7.17 7.50 4.13
N TRP A 7 -7.82 8.63 3.81
CA TRP A 7 -8.54 8.78 2.55
C TRP A 7 -7.64 8.76 1.31
N THR A 8 -6.44 9.35 1.38
CA THR A 8 -5.50 9.28 0.26
C THR A 8 -5.05 7.84 0.00
N MET A 9 -4.73 7.06 1.05
CA MET A 9 -4.40 5.64 0.91
C MET A 9 -5.54 4.84 0.28
N ILE A 10 -6.78 5.05 0.75
CA ILE A 10 -7.96 4.39 0.17
C ILE A 10 -8.14 4.78 -1.29
N GLY A 11 -8.12 6.08 -1.61
CA GLY A 11 -8.36 6.58 -2.96
C GLY A 11 -7.34 6.04 -3.97
N MET A 12 -6.05 6.08 -3.63
CA MET A 12 -5.00 5.51 -4.48
C MET A 12 -5.16 4.00 -4.67
N SER A 13 -5.52 3.29 -3.60
CA SER A 13 -5.68 1.84 -3.65
C SER A 13 -6.87 1.42 -4.51
N VAL A 14 -8.01 2.09 -4.36
CA VAL A 14 -9.19 1.87 -5.20
C VAL A 14 -8.87 2.20 -6.65
N LEU A 15 -8.21 3.33 -6.91
CA LEU A 15 -7.82 3.71 -8.27
C LEU A 15 -6.88 2.67 -8.90
N HIS A 16 -5.85 2.22 -8.18
CA HIS A 16 -4.92 1.18 -8.64
C HIS A 16 -5.64 -0.13 -8.98
N LEU A 17 -6.51 -0.59 -8.08
CA LEU A 17 -7.28 -1.82 -8.27
C LEU A 17 -8.25 -1.73 -9.44
N ILE A 18 -8.88 -0.57 -9.67
CA ILE A 18 -9.77 -0.38 -10.82
C ILE A 18 -8.94 -0.32 -12.11
N VAL A 19 -7.97 0.59 -12.19
CA VAL A 19 -7.23 0.87 -13.42
C VAL A 19 -6.46 -0.37 -13.90
N LEU A 20 -5.74 -1.07 -13.01
CA LEU A 20 -5.00 -2.26 -13.41
C LEU A 20 -5.84 -3.54 -13.35
N GLY A 21 -6.85 -3.60 -12.48
CA GLY A 21 -7.67 -4.80 -12.32
C GLY A 21 -8.67 -5.03 -13.45
N MET A 22 -9.09 -3.98 -14.18
CA MET A 22 -10.01 -4.12 -15.31
C MET A 22 -9.45 -5.03 -16.41
N ASP A 23 -8.18 -4.86 -16.76
CA ASP A 23 -7.53 -5.68 -17.80
C ASP A 23 -7.32 -7.14 -17.33
N ALA A 24 -7.18 -7.34 -16.03
CA ALA A 24 -7.05 -8.67 -15.44
C ALA A 24 -8.37 -9.45 -15.36
N ILE A 25 -9.53 -8.84 -15.66
CA ILE A 25 -10.82 -9.53 -15.57
C ILE A 25 -10.86 -10.79 -16.44
N ALA A 26 -10.24 -10.74 -17.62
CA ALA A 26 -10.16 -11.88 -18.54
C ALA A 26 -9.39 -13.08 -17.95
N LEU A 27 -8.53 -12.87 -16.96
CA LEU A 27 -7.71 -13.91 -16.33
C LEU A 27 -8.39 -14.56 -15.10
N LEU A 28 -9.50 -14.01 -14.60
CA LEU A 28 -10.19 -14.57 -13.43
C LEU A 28 -10.54 -16.07 -13.57
N PRO A 29 -11.11 -16.56 -14.69
CA PRO A 29 -11.42 -17.98 -14.83
C PRO A 29 -10.20 -18.89 -14.71
N ALA A 30 -9.05 -18.44 -15.23
CA ALA A 30 -7.78 -19.13 -15.10
C ALA A 30 -7.29 -19.16 -13.64
N TRP A 31 -7.39 -18.04 -12.92
CA TRP A 31 -6.99 -17.97 -11.51
C TRP A 31 -7.89 -18.82 -10.61
N LEU A 32 -9.21 -18.76 -10.84
CA LEU A 32 -10.20 -19.54 -10.07
C LEU A 32 -10.13 -21.04 -10.36
N SER A 33 -9.63 -21.45 -11.53
CA SER A 33 -9.34 -22.86 -11.84
C SER A 33 -8.00 -23.35 -11.27
N GLY A 34 -7.24 -22.49 -10.59
CA GLY A 34 -6.00 -22.86 -9.92
C GLY A 34 -4.76 -22.81 -10.80
N GLN A 35 -4.76 -22.08 -11.93
CA GLN A 35 -3.55 -21.97 -12.77
C GLN A 35 -2.35 -21.33 -12.04
N LEU A 36 -2.60 -20.50 -11.02
CA LEU A 36 -1.56 -19.95 -10.14
C LEU A 36 -1.25 -20.87 -8.95
N TRP A 37 -1.93 -22.01 -8.80
CA TRP A 37 -1.63 -23.00 -7.76
C TRP A 37 -0.57 -23.99 -8.27
N THR A 38 0.67 -23.50 -8.39
CA THR A 38 1.80 -24.27 -8.90
C THR A 38 3.04 -24.11 -8.02
N LEU A 39 3.88 -25.15 -7.95
CA LEU A 39 5.18 -25.11 -7.27
C LEU A 39 6.23 -24.29 -8.03
N GLU A 40 5.96 -23.94 -9.28
CA GLU A 40 6.84 -23.16 -10.14
C GLU A 40 7.20 -21.77 -9.57
N HIS A 41 6.32 -21.21 -8.73
CA HIS A 41 6.59 -19.98 -7.97
C HIS A 41 7.85 -20.05 -7.11
N TRP A 42 8.26 -21.25 -6.68
CA TRP A 42 9.44 -21.48 -5.86
C TRP A 42 10.73 -21.64 -6.67
N GLN A 43 10.64 -21.66 -8.01
CA GLN A 43 11.80 -21.69 -8.89
C GLN A 43 12.30 -20.26 -9.18
N PRO A 44 13.58 -20.09 -9.53
CA PRO A 44 14.10 -18.81 -10.01
C PRO A 44 13.24 -18.25 -11.15
N VAL A 45 12.94 -16.94 -11.11
CA VAL A 45 12.08 -16.27 -12.11
C VAL A 45 12.51 -16.56 -13.55
N MET A 46 13.82 -16.60 -13.82
CA MET A 46 14.39 -16.88 -15.14
C MET A 46 14.16 -18.31 -15.66
N THR A 47 13.77 -19.23 -14.77
CA THR A 47 13.50 -20.64 -15.09
C THR A 47 12.00 -20.96 -15.13
N GLN A 48 11.15 -19.99 -14.80
CA GLN A 48 9.70 -20.13 -14.93
C GLN A 48 9.31 -20.10 -16.41
N SER A 49 8.29 -20.85 -16.76
CA SER A 49 7.64 -20.79 -18.06
C SER A 49 7.15 -19.36 -18.35
N PRO A 50 7.27 -18.87 -19.59
CA PRO A 50 6.86 -17.51 -19.94
C PRO A 50 5.41 -17.20 -19.58
N ASP A 51 4.51 -18.16 -19.79
CA ASP A 51 3.08 -18.02 -19.50
C ASP A 51 2.83 -17.87 -18.00
N MET A 52 3.48 -18.67 -17.16
CA MET A 52 3.39 -18.55 -15.71
C MET A 52 3.97 -17.21 -15.25
N ALA A 53 5.16 -16.84 -15.70
CA ALA A 53 5.80 -15.59 -15.33
C ALA A 53 4.93 -14.36 -15.69
N ALA A 54 4.36 -14.34 -16.91
CA ALA A 54 3.48 -13.26 -17.35
C ALA A 54 2.17 -13.21 -16.54
N ASN A 55 1.53 -14.36 -16.32
CA ASN A 55 0.28 -14.44 -15.59
C ASN A 55 0.46 -14.05 -14.10
N GLY A 56 1.52 -14.55 -13.47
CA GLY A 56 1.93 -14.17 -12.12
C GLY A 56 2.25 -12.68 -12.00
N ALA A 57 2.94 -12.09 -12.97
CA ALA A 57 3.21 -10.66 -12.99
C ALA A 57 1.91 -9.83 -13.04
N VAL A 58 0.93 -10.22 -13.86
CA VAL A 58 -0.38 -9.54 -13.90
C VAL A 58 -1.13 -9.70 -12.58
N PHE A 59 -1.12 -10.88 -11.97
CA PHE A 59 -1.71 -11.09 -10.65
C PHE A 59 -1.09 -10.17 -9.59
N HIS A 60 0.24 -10.10 -9.51
CA HIS A 60 0.95 -9.24 -8.55
C HIS A 60 0.80 -7.75 -8.84
N ALA A 61 0.61 -7.35 -10.09
CA ALA A 61 0.31 -5.97 -10.45
C ALA A 61 -1.13 -5.56 -10.07
N THR A 62 -2.05 -6.51 -9.94
CA THR A 62 -3.49 -6.27 -9.76
C THR A 62 -3.99 -6.74 -8.39
N LEU A 63 -4.63 -7.91 -8.32
CA LEU A 63 -5.29 -8.44 -7.13
C LEU A 63 -4.29 -8.77 -6.01
N GLY A 64 -3.13 -9.30 -6.37
CA GLY A 64 -2.03 -9.62 -5.45
C GLY A 64 -1.14 -8.43 -5.09
N SER A 65 -1.52 -7.20 -5.49
CA SER A 65 -0.69 -6.01 -5.28
C SER A 65 -0.78 -5.46 -3.85
N PHE A 66 0.16 -4.56 -3.51
CA PHE A 66 0.15 -3.83 -2.24
C PHE A 66 -1.03 -2.83 -2.11
N ALA A 67 -1.81 -2.61 -3.17
CA ALA A 67 -2.99 -1.75 -3.10
C ALA A 67 -4.04 -2.29 -2.14
N LEU A 68 -4.26 -3.62 -2.09
CA LEU A 68 -5.24 -4.19 -1.17
C LEU A 68 -4.81 -4.06 0.31
N PRO A 69 -3.56 -4.39 0.71
CA PRO A 69 -3.04 -4.04 2.03
C PRO A 69 -3.12 -2.53 2.35
N MET A 70 -2.76 -1.66 1.40
CA MET A 70 -2.80 -0.21 1.60
C MET A 70 -4.23 0.32 1.79
N LEU A 71 -5.23 -0.28 1.13
CA LEU A 71 -6.65 0.01 1.32
C LEU A 71 -7.07 -0.27 2.77
N VAL A 72 -6.76 -1.47 3.26
CA VAL A 72 -7.05 -1.90 4.63
C VAL A 72 -6.31 -1.00 5.63
N PHE A 73 -5.05 -0.67 5.34
CA PHE A 73 -4.25 0.21 6.17
C PHE A 73 -4.82 1.64 6.24
N GLY A 74 -5.32 2.16 5.12
CA GLY A 74 -6.05 3.42 5.09
C GLY A 74 -7.32 3.39 5.94
N ALA A 75 -8.10 2.32 5.86
CA ALA A 75 -9.28 2.12 6.71
C ALA A 75 -8.92 2.03 8.21
N LEU A 76 -7.82 1.34 8.54
CA LEU A 76 -7.28 1.28 9.90
C LEU A 76 -6.90 2.68 10.40
N VAL A 77 -6.21 3.49 9.61
CA VAL A 77 -5.84 4.87 9.98
C VAL A 77 -7.08 5.72 10.22
N LEU A 78 -8.14 5.59 9.42
CA LEU A 78 -9.42 6.27 9.66
C LEU A 78 -10.11 5.78 10.95
N TRP A 79 -10.02 4.49 11.26
CA TRP A 79 -10.54 3.95 12.51
C TRP A 79 -9.76 4.49 13.72
N MET A 80 -8.44 4.60 13.61
CA MET A 80 -7.57 5.17 14.65
C MET A 80 -7.87 6.66 14.88
N ASP A 81 -8.05 7.43 13.81
CA ASP A 81 -8.43 8.86 13.84
C ASP A 81 -9.74 9.06 14.63
N ARG A 82 -10.77 8.24 14.38
CA ARG A 82 -12.05 8.28 15.11
C ARG A 82 -11.92 7.96 16.60
N ARG A 83 -10.83 7.31 17.02
CA ARG A 83 -10.56 6.94 18.42
C ARG A 83 -9.49 7.82 19.07
N GLY A 84 -8.99 8.84 18.38
CA GLY A 84 -7.91 9.69 18.88
C GLY A 84 -6.58 8.96 19.05
N ILE A 85 -6.39 7.83 18.36
CA ILE A 85 -5.15 7.05 18.40
C ILE A 85 -4.26 7.53 17.26
N VAL A 86 -3.03 7.95 17.58
CA VAL A 86 -2.06 8.39 16.57
C VAL A 86 -1.08 7.26 16.27
N PRO A 87 -0.94 6.82 15.01
CA PRO A 87 0.08 5.86 14.62
C PRO A 87 1.50 6.36 14.95
N PRO A 88 2.42 5.47 15.34
CA PRO A 88 3.82 5.84 15.52
C PRO A 88 4.46 6.37 14.23
N ALA A 89 5.43 7.28 14.35
CA ALA A 89 6.06 7.94 13.18
C ALA A 89 6.74 6.96 12.21
N PHE A 90 7.25 5.81 12.69
CA PHE A 90 7.91 4.82 11.84
C PHE A 90 7.00 4.27 10.73
N VAL A 91 5.68 4.30 10.94
CA VAL A 91 4.69 3.89 9.95
C VAL A 91 4.74 4.81 8.73
N GLY A 92 4.73 6.12 8.96
CA GLY A 92 4.85 7.11 7.88
C GLY A 92 6.20 7.02 7.18
N TRP A 93 7.29 6.85 7.94
CA TRP A 93 8.63 6.67 7.36
C TRP A 93 8.75 5.40 6.52
N GLY A 94 8.18 4.28 6.97
CA GLY A 94 8.19 3.01 6.22
C GLY A 94 7.46 3.12 4.89
N ILE A 95 6.26 3.71 4.89
CA ILE A 95 5.49 3.96 3.65
C ILE A 95 6.26 4.92 2.73
N GLY A 96 6.82 5.99 3.29
CA GLY A 96 7.59 6.97 2.51
C GLY A 96 8.85 6.37 1.88
N ALA A 97 9.62 5.59 2.63
CA ALA A 97 10.82 4.91 2.12
C ALA A 97 10.47 3.93 1.00
N TRP A 98 9.44 3.11 1.20
CA TRP A 98 8.97 2.18 0.16
C TRP A 98 8.52 2.92 -1.10
N ALA A 99 7.70 3.96 -0.96
CA ALA A 99 7.20 4.76 -2.09
C ALA A 99 8.34 5.43 -2.86
N LEU A 100 9.34 5.97 -2.16
CA LEU A 100 10.52 6.57 -2.80
C LEU A 100 11.34 5.54 -3.56
N LEU A 101 11.69 4.42 -2.91
CA LEU A 101 12.51 3.39 -3.54
C LEU A 101 11.83 2.81 -4.78
N ALA A 102 10.54 2.47 -4.67
CA ALA A 102 9.78 1.93 -5.80
C ALA A 102 9.59 2.96 -6.92
N GLY A 103 9.34 4.23 -6.58
CA GLY A 103 9.21 5.32 -7.56
C GLY A 103 10.52 5.62 -8.29
N LEU A 104 11.67 5.49 -7.63
CA LEU A 104 12.99 5.66 -8.25
C LEU A 104 13.32 4.51 -9.23
N VAL A 105 12.92 3.29 -8.91
CA VAL A 105 13.17 2.12 -9.77
C VAL A 105 12.25 2.11 -10.98
N MET A 106 10.99 2.53 -10.83
CA MET A 106 9.95 2.42 -11.86
C MET A 106 9.41 3.81 -12.22
N ALA A 107 10.20 4.61 -12.95
CA ALA A 107 9.76 5.90 -13.46
C ALA A 107 9.38 5.81 -14.95
N PRO A 108 8.21 6.35 -15.37
CA PRO A 108 7.17 7.00 -14.59
C PRO A 108 6.24 6.01 -13.86
N SER A 109 5.74 6.37 -12.67
CA SER A 109 4.75 5.57 -11.92
C SER A 109 3.94 6.39 -10.92
N GLY A 110 2.93 5.76 -10.32
CA GLY A 110 2.11 6.33 -9.24
C GLY A 110 2.76 6.31 -7.84
N TYR A 111 3.91 5.66 -7.66
CA TYR A 111 4.57 5.53 -6.36
C TYR A 111 4.84 6.86 -5.63
N PRO A 112 5.25 7.95 -6.31
CA PRO A 112 5.43 9.25 -5.63
C PRO A 112 4.19 9.76 -4.90
N LEU A 113 2.97 9.37 -5.30
CA LEU A 113 1.74 9.74 -4.58
C LEU A 113 1.69 9.15 -3.16
N GLY A 114 2.37 8.02 -2.91
CA GLY A 114 2.51 7.42 -1.58
C GLY A 114 3.23 8.30 -0.56
N LEU A 115 3.96 9.33 -1.02
CA LEU A 115 4.58 10.32 -0.14
C LEU A 115 3.55 11.18 0.60
N ILE A 116 2.37 11.40 0.02
CA ILE A 116 1.32 12.22 0.61
C ILE A 116 0.86 11.64 1.96
N PRO A 117 0.36 10.38 2.04
CA PRO A 117 -0.03 9.80 3.31
C PRO A 117 1.18 9.60 4.25
N ALA A 118 2.36 9.30 3.72
CA ALA A 118 3.58 9.16 4.52
C ALA A 118 3.90 10.43 5.32
N VAL A 119 3.94 11.58 4.65
CA VAL A 119 4.19 12.88 5.29
C VAL A 119 3.10 13.21 6.30
N LEU A 120 1.83 13.00 5.95
CA LEU A 120 0.70 13.27 6.86
C LEU A 120 0.77 12.42 8.14
N LEU A 121 1.18 11.15 8.05
CA LEU A 121 1.37 10.26 9.20
C LEU A 121 2.52 10.73 10.10
N VAL A 122 3.66 11.12 9.50
CA VAL A 122 4.81 11.64 10.27
C VAL A 122 4.43 12.95 10.98
N LEU A 123 3.76 13.87 10.30
CA LEU A 123 3.32 15.14 10.90
C LEU A 123 2.31 14.92 12.04
N ALA A 124 1.38 13.98 11.88
CA ALA A 124 0.42 13.63 12.92
C ALA A 124 1.12 13.08 14.17
N ALA A 125 2.06 12.15 14.00
CA ALA A 125 2.83 11.57 15.10
C ALA A 125 3.61 12.62 15.89
N ARG A 126 4.27 13.55 15.19
CA ARG A 126 5.05 14.63 15.82
C ARG A 126 4.16 15.61 16.59
N SER A 127 2.98 15.90 16.07
CA SER A 127 2.00 16.80 16.71
C SER A 127 1.40 16.19 17.99
N GLY A 128 1.15 14.88 18.00
CA GLY A 128 0.65 14.15 19.19
C GLY A 128 1.68 13.98 20.31
N VAL A 129 2.97 13.88 19.97
CA VAL A 129 4.05 13.88 20.97
C VAL A 129 4.15 15.25 21.65
N SER A 130 3.99 16.34 20.89
CA SER A 130 4.07 17.70 21.44
C SER A 130 2.96 17.98 22.47
N SER A 131 1.74 17.47 22.26
CA SER A 131 0.59 17.70 23.15
C SER A 131 0.67 16.88 24.45
N SER A 132 1.25 15.67 24.41
CA SER A 132 1.48 14.86 25.62
C SER A 132 2.64 15.37 26.48
N ALA A 133 3.72 15.86 25.86
CA ALA A 133 4.86 16.46 26.56
C ALA A 133 4.50 17.78 27.25
N SER A 134 3.63 18.61 26.64
CA SER A 134 3.11 19.82 27.27
C SER A 134 2.23 19.51 28.48
N ARG A 135 1.42 18.44 28.43
CA ARG A 135 0.50 18.07 29.52
C ARG A 135 1.22 17.51 30.76
N ARG A 136 2.38 16.85 30.59
CA ARG A 136 3.22 16.38 31.70
C ARG A 136 4.01 17.49 32.42
N ARG A 137 4.17 18.66 31.80
CA ARG A 137 4.96 19.77 32.36
C ARG A 137 4.13 20.71 33.24
N VAL A 138 2.81 20.53 33.29
CA VAL A 138 1.85 21.37 34.01
C VAL A 138 1.27 20.65 35.25
N LEU A 139 1.57 19.35 35.41
CA LEU A 139 1.27 18.55 36.61
C LEU A 139 2.57 18.38 37.41
#